data_AF-A0A3M1Z0N7-F1
#
_entry.id   AF-A0A3M1Z0N7-F1
#
_cell.length_a   1.000
_cell.length_b   1.000
_cell.length_c   1.000
_cell.angle_alpha   90.00
_cell.angle_beta   90.00
_cell.angle_gamma   90.00
#
_symmetry.space_group_name_H-M   'P 1'
#
loop_
_entity.id
_entity.type
_entity.pdbx_description
1 polymer ?
#
loop_
_entity_poly.entity_id
_entity_poly.type
_entity_poly.pdbx_seq_one_letter_code
_entity_poly.pdbx_strand_id
1 'polypeptide(L)'
;IDIELVYWADTVIATVEKLVDKLLPTTDGVLIPHPGVDVIALAPKGAYPTSCYPLYPIAGEKFMEYVDACNAGEFDAYLARLLAMQML
;
A
#
# COMPACT_ATOMS: atom_id res chain seq x y z
N ILE A 1 9.70 6.44 9.09
CA ILE A 1 9.36 5.07 9.53
C ILE A 1 9.79 4.07 8.47
N ASP A 2 9.40 4.27 7.20
CA ASP A 2 9.71 3.31 6.12
C ASP A 2 11.20 3.00 6.00
N ILE A 3 12.06 4.02 6.02
CA ILE A 3 13.51 3.87 5.93
C ILE A 3 14.04 3.08 7.13
N GLU A 4 13.57 3.39 8.33
CA GLU A 4 13.96 2.67 9.55
C GLU A 4 13.55 1.20 9.46
N LEU A 5 12.32 0.89 9.03
CA LEU A 5 11.86 -0.48 8.85
C LEU A 5 12.70 -1.25 7.82
N VAL A 6 13.08 -0.60 6.73
CA VAL A 6 13.98 -1.18 5.71
C VAL A 6 15.35 -1.55 6.30
N TYR A 7 15.92 -0.70 7.15
CA TYR A 7 17.23 -0.97 7.76
C TYR A 7 17.24 -2.12 8.76
N TRP A 8 16.11 -2.39 9.41
CA TRP A 8 16.01 -3.40 10.46
C TRP A 8 15.48 -4.74 9.97
N ALA A 9 14.78 -4.79 8.85
CA ALA A 9 14.17 -6.02 8.35
C ALA A 9 15.21 -6.94 7.68
N ASP A 10 15.10 -8.25 7.95
CA ASP A 10 15.86 -9.28 7.22
C ASP A 10 15.38 -9.47 5.77
N THR A 11 14.15 -9.04 5.47
CA THR A 11 13.55 -9.14 4.13
C THR A 11 12.54 -8.00 3.92
N VAL A 12 12.68 -7.28 2.80
CA VAL A 12 11.83 -6.16 2.41
C VAL A 12 11.08 -6.49 1.12
N ILE A 13 9.75 -6.55 1.22
CA ILE A 13 8.84 -6.66 0.08
C ILE A 13 8.12 -5.32 -0.07
N ALA A 14 8.33 -4.63 -1.19
CA ALA A 14 7.70 -3.34 -1.46
C ALA A 14 6.65 -3.47 -2.57
N THR A 15 5.41 -3.09 -2.26
CA THR A 15 4.37 -2.89 -3.29
C THR A 15 4.52 -1.50 -3.90
N VAL A 16 4.43 -1.41 -5.22
CA VAL A 16 4.55 -0.14 -5.96
C VAL A 16 3.36 0.09 -6.87
N GLU A 17 3.03 1.37 -7.06
CA GLU A 17 1.96 1.81 -7.97
C GLU A 17 2.34 1.67 -9.44
N LYS A 18 3.64 1.77 -9.75
CA LYS A 18 4.14 1.74 -11.11
C LYS A 18 5.57 1.22 -11.15
N LEU A 19 5.86 0.35 -12.13
CA LEU A 19 7.22 -0.01 -12.53
C LEU A 19 7.70 0.92 -13.65
N VAL A 20 8.95 1.35 -13.56
CA VAL A 20 9.61 2.21 -14.55
C VAL A 20 11.03 1.73 -14.77
N ASP A 21 11.57 1.94 -15.97
CA ASP A 21 12.96 1.58 -16.28
C ASP A 21 13.97 2.44 -15.51
N LYS A 22 13.59 3.69 -15.19
CA LYS A 22 14.43 4.62 -14.44
C LYS A 22 13.58 5.57 -13.60
N LEU A 23 13.99 5.79 -12.36
CA LEU A 23 13.41 6.82 -11.51
C LEU A 23 13.77 8.21 -12.06
N LEU A 24 12.76 9.05 -12.22
CA LEU A 24 12.95 10.46 -12.56
C LEU A 24 13.34 11.24 -11.31
N PRO A 25 14.13 12.33 -11.45
CA PRO A 25 14.39 13.23 -10.33
C PRO A 25 13.08 13.79 -9.77
N THR A 26 12.92 13.69 -8.46
CA THR A 26 11.84 14.32 -7.69
C THR A 26 12.46 15.17 -6.59
N THR A 27 11.67 16.07 -5.99
CA THR A 27 12.11 16.87 -4.83
C THR A 27 12.46 16.00 -3.62
N ASP A 28 11.81 14.84 -3.51
CA ASP A 28 12.03 13.89 -2.42
C ASP A 28 13.20 12.92 -2.69
N GLY A 29 13.73 12.93 -3.92
CA GLY A 29 14.81 12.05 -4.35
C GLY A 29 14.43 10.56 -4.31
N VAL A 30 15.47 9.71 -4.29
CA VAL A 30 15.30 8.26 -4.08
C VAL A 30 15.31 8.00 -2.57
N LEU A 31 14.17 7.62 -2.01
CA LEU A 31 14.03 7.35 -0.58
C LEU A 31 14.70 6.03 -0.16
N ILE A 32 14.53 4.98 -0.96
CA ILE A 32 15.09 3.65 -0.69
C ILE A 32 15.98 3.25 -1.87
N PRO A 33 17.31 3.41 -1.77
CA PRO A 33 18.23 2.96 -2.81
C PRO A 33 18.42 1.44 -2.77
N HIS A 34 18.88 0.84 -3.87
CA HIS A 34 19.40 -0.52 -3.85
C HIS A 34 20.61 -0.60 -2.89
N PRO A 35 20.74 -1.63 -2.03
CA PRO A 35 19.98 -2.89 -1.99
C PRO A 35 18.80 -2.94 -1.00
N GLY A 36 18.19 -1.83 -0.61
CA GLY A 36 17.17 -1.77 0.45
C GLY A 36 15.80 -2.41 0.16
N VAL A 37 15.63 -3.13 -0.94
CA VAL A 37 14.39 -3.87 -1.28
C VAL A 37 14.77 -5.18 -1.95
N ASP A 38 14.26 -6.31 -1.44
CA ASP A 38 14.50 -7.65 -1.97
C ASP A 38 13.50 -8.01 -3.07
N VAL A 39 12.23 -7.62 -2.89
CA VAL A 39 11.14 -7.94 -3.82
C VAL A 39 10.30 -6.70 -4.10
N ILE A 40 10.01 -6.47 -5.38
CA ILE A 40 9.08 -5.43 -5.83
C ILE A 40 7.84 -6.09 -6.41
N ALA A 41 6.67 -5.74 -5.91
CA ALA A 41 5.38 -6.18 -6.43
C ALA A 41 4.59 -5.01 -7.01
N LEU A 42 4.19 -5.10 -8.29
CA LEU A 42 3.30 -4.10 -8.87
C LEU A 42 1.88 -4.32 -8.33
N ALA A 43 1.39 -3.35 -7.55
CA ALA A 43 0.06 -3.37 -6.97
C ALA A 43 -0.54 -1.96 -7.03
N PRO A 44 -1.18 -1.58 -8.17
CA PRO A 44 -1.85 -0.30 -8.29
C PRO A 44 -2.97 -0.16 -7.26
N LYS A 45 -3.08 1.00 -6.62
CA LYS A 45 -3.90 1.27 -5.45
C LYS A 45 -3.58 0.36 -4.26
N GLY A 46 -2.33 -0.10 -4.13
CA GLY A 46 -1.92 -1.06 -3.11
C GLY A 46 -2.08 -0.52 -1.68
N ALA A 47 -2.00 0.80 -1.50
CA ALA A 47 -2.24 1.44 -0.21
C ALA A 47 -3.72 1.78 0.05
N TYR A 48 -4.62 1.69 -0.93
CA TYR A 48 -6.04 2.01 -0.73
C TYR A 48 -6.64 1.06 0.33
N PRO A 49 -7.43 1.56 1.33
CA PRO A 49 -8.08 2.86 1.40
C PRO A 49 -7.27 4.00 2.05
N THR A 50 -6.04 3.74 2.51
CA THR A 50 -5.13 4.80 2.97
C THR A 50 -4.68 5.69 1.80
N SER A 51 -4.04 6.82 2.10
CA SER A 51 -3.50 7.71 1.06
C SER A 51 -2.17 7.21 0.48
N CYS A 52 -1.92 7.47 -0.80
CA CYS A 52 -0.60 7.38 -1.43
C CYS A 52 -0.29 8.74 -2.08
N TYR A 53 0.58 9.54 -1.46
CA TYR A 53 0.92 10.86 -1.98
C TYR A 53 1.91 10.77 -3.15
N PRO A 54 1.73 11.56 -4.23
CA PRO A 54 0.63 12.49 -4.52
C PRO A 54 -0.54 11.84 -5.30
N LEU A 55 -0.54 10.52 -5.49
CA LEU A 55 -1.38 9.81 -6.44
C LEU A 55 -2.86 9.75 -6.05
N TYR A 56 -3.18 9.50 -4.78
CA TYR A 56 -4.57 9.49 -4.31
C TYR A 56 -4.68 9.80 -2.80
N PRO A 57 -5.77 10.48 -2.40
CA PRO A 57 -6.02 10.80 -0.99
C PRO A 57 -6.57 9.59 -0.23
N ILE A 58 -6.74 9.76 1.08
CA ILE A 58 -7.42 8.79 1.94
C ILE A 58 -8.90 8.63 1.55
N ALA A 59 -9.41 7.40 1.54
CA ALA A 59 -10.81 7.09 1.29
C ALA A 59 -11.57 6.90 2.61
N GLY A 60 -11.94 8.01 3.25
CA GLY A 60 -12.56 8.03 4.59
C GLY A 60 -13.81 7.14 4.73
N GLU A 61 -14.68 7.12 3.72
CA GLU A 61 -15.88 6.28 3.68
C GLU A 61 -15.57 4.78 3.81
N LYS A 62 -14.46 4.30 3.24
CA LYS A 62 -14.05 2.89 3.35
C LYS A 62 -13.56 2.51 4.72
N PHE A 63 -12.99 3.45 5.47
CA PHE A 63 -12.69 3.23 6.88
C PHE A 63 -13.96 3.09 7.70
N MET A 64 -14.99 3.90 7.42
CA MET A 64 -16.27 3.79 8.11
C MET A 64 -16.95 2.44 7.83
N GLU A 65 -16.99 2.01 6.55
CA GLU A 65 -17.50 0.68 6.17
C GLU A 65 -16.76 -0.46 6.90
N TYR A 66 -15.44 -0.37 7.03
CA TYR A 66 -14.64 -1.34 7.78
C TYR A 66 -14.97 -1.34 9.28
N VAL A 67 -15.02 -0.16 9.90
CA VAL A 67 -15.31 -0.01 11.33
C VAL A 67 -16.71 -0.53 11.67
N ASP A 68 -17.71 -0.20 10.85
CA ASP A 68 -19.09 -0.64 11.03
C ASP A 68 -19.20 -2.18 10.94
N ALA A 69 -18.54 -2.79 9.96
CA ALA A 69 -18.51 -4.25 9.83
C ALA A 69 -17.83 -4.94 11.02
N CYS A 70 -16.71 -4.39 11.50
CA CYS A 70 -16.02 -4.91 12.68
C CYS A 70 -16.89 -4.81 13.94
N ASN A 71 -17.56 -3.67 14.16
CA ASN A 71 -18.43 -3.47 15.31
C ASN A 71 -19.68 -4.36 15.27
N ALA A 72 -20.16 -4.72 14.08
CA ALA A 72 -21.28 -5.64 13.90
C ALA A 72 -20.87 -7.13 13.98
N GLY A 73 -19.59 -7.45 14.10
CA GLY A 73 -19.09 -8.84 14.05
C GLY A 73 -19.14 -9.45 12.65
N GLU A 74 -19.19 -8.63 11.60
CA GLU A 74 -19.32 -9.03 10.19
C GLU A 74 -18.00 -8.89 9.40
N PHE A 75 -16.85 -8.90 10.10
CA PHE A 75 -15.54 -8.71 9.47
C PHE A 75 -15.28 -9.71 8.33
N ASP A 76 -15.59 -10.99 8.52
CA ASP A 76 -15.34 -12.02 7.50
C ASP A 76 -16.14 -11.75 6.21
N ALA A 77 -17.38 -11.29 6.33
CA ALA A 77 -18.22 -10.92 5.20
C ALA A 77 -17.69 -9.65 4.49
N TYR A 78 -17.23 -8.67 5.26
CA TYR A 78 -16.56 -7.49 4.71
C TYR A 78 -15.30 -7.88 3.93
N LEU A 79 -14.44 -8.72 4.50
CA LEU A 79 -13.19 -9.16 3.89
C LEU A 79 -13.46 -9.96 2.61
N ALA A 80 -14.44 -10.86 2.61
CA ALA A 80 -14.82 -11.62 1.42
C ALA A 80 -15.27 -10.70 0.26
N ARG A 81 -16.06 -9.66 0.55
CA ARG A 81 -16.46 -8.66 -0.44
C ARG A 81 -15.25 -7.87 -0.95
N LEU A 82 -14.36 -7.43 -0.06
CA LEU A 82 -13.17 -6.67 -0.42
C LEU A 82 -12.25 -7.44 -1.37
N LEU A 83 -11.96 -8.71 -1.04
CA LEU A 83 -11.12 -9.58 -1.85
C LEU A 83 -11.76 -9.89 -3.21
N ALA A 84 -13.09 -10.08 -3.26
CA ALA A 84 -13.79 -10.27 -4.53
C ALA A 84 -13.72 -9.04 -5.45
N MET A 85 -13.68 -7.83 -4.88
CA MET A 85 -13.52 -6.59 -5.66
C MET A 85 -12.09 -6.37 -6.18
N GLN A 86 -11.06 -6.87 -5.49
CA GLN A 86 -9.65 -6.76 -5.93
C GLN A 86 -9.26 -7.72 -7.06
N MET A 87 -10.09 -8.73 -7.35
CA MET A 87 -9.87 -9.69 -8.44
C MET A 87 -10.42 -9.24 -9.81
N LEU A 88 -11.03 -8.05 -9.88
CA LEU A 88 -11.57 -7.41 -11.09
C LEU A 88 -10.74 -6.18 -11.47
#